data_AF-A0A7K1GR12-F1
#
_entry.id   AF-A0A7K1GR12-F1
#
_cell.length_a   1.000
_cell.length_b   1.000
_cell.length_c   1.000
_cell.angle_alpha   90.00
_cell.angle_beta   90.00
_cell.angle_gamma   90.00
#
_symmetry.space_group_name_H-M   'P 1'
#
loop_
_entity.id
_entity.type
_entity.pdbx_description
1 polymer ?
#
loop_
_entity_poly.entity_id
_entity_poly.type
_entity_poly.pdbx_seq_one_letter_code
_entity_poly.pdbx_strand_id
1 'polypeptide(L)'
;MLNEASNVTTENSNEHLTSDSRSGFQAERTRRLSAIDELKTTGVNPYPYRFDRTHTLGELREKFAPLEPGNETEESVSVAGRIMLKRDQGKLIFVTIRDRSAEIQLFVSKS
;
A
#
# COMPACT_ATOMS: atom_id res chain seq x y z
N MET A 1 -42.77 42.59 -23.08
CA MET A 1 -43.34 41.26 -23.39
C MET A 1 -42.47 40.65 -24.48
N LEU A 2 -41.51 39.81 -24.09
CA LEU A 2 -41.46 38.34 -24.29
C LEU A 2 -41.11 37.99 -25.76
N ASN A 3 -39.83 37.85 -26.13
CA ASN A 3 -38.90 36.70 -26.00
C ASN A 3 -39.11 35.64 -27.11
N GLU A 4 -38.25 35.64 -28.14
CA GLU A 4 -38.09 34.51 -29.06
C GLU A 4 -36.62 34.24 -29.38
N ALA A 5 -36.28 32.95 -29.27
CA ALA A 5 -35.21 32.21 -29.93
C ALA A 5 -33.75 32.63 -29.69
N SER A 6 -33.16 32.03 -28.64
CA SER A 6 -31.76 31.59 -28.69
C SER A 6 -31.68 30.21 -28.05
N ASN A 7 -31.81 29.17 -28.88
CA ASN A 7 -31.62 27.79 -28.48
C ASN A 7 -30.12 27.49 -28.52
N VAL A 8 -29.42 27.72 -27.41
CA VAL A 8 -28.09 27.16 -27.17
C VAL A 8 -28.28 25.97 -26.24
N THR A 9 -28.46 24.81 -26.84
CA THR A 9 -28.29 23.53 -26.15
C THR A 9 -26.83 23.41 -25.79
N THR A 10 -26.46 23.81 -24.57
CA THR A 10 -25.21 23.36 -23.96
C THR A 10 -25.43 21.92 -23.53
N GLU A 11 -25.08 20.97 -24.39
CA GLU A 11 -24.90 19.58 -24.00
C GLU A 11 -23.78 19.51 -22.95
N ASN A 12 -24.17 19.41 -21.68
CA ASN A 12 -23.28 19.07 -20.58
C ASN A 12 -22.75 17.64 -20.78
N SER A 13 -21.66 17.53 -21.53
CA SER A 13 -20.95 16.29 -21.88
C SER A 13 -20.07 15.73 -20.75
N ASN A 14 -20.38 16.04 -19.48
CA ASN A 14 -19.50 15.71 -18.35
C ASN A 14 -20.07 14.70 -17.32
N GLU A 15 -21.17 14.01 -17.61
CA GLU A 15 -21.76 13.01 -16.68
C GLU A 15 -21.26 11.57 -16.87
N HIS A 16 -20.38 11.27 -17.84
CA HIS A 16 -20.12 9.88 -18.20
C HIS A 16 -18.91 9.20 -17.50
N LEU A 17 -18.20 9.85 -16.57
CA LEU A 17 -16.93 9.31 -16.02
C LEU A 17 -16.94 8.74 -14.58
N THR A 18 -18.07 8.54 -13.88
CA THR A 18 -17.97 8.40 -12.40
C THR A 18 -18.78 7.33 -11.66
N SER A 19 -19.56 6.44 -12.29
CA SER A 19 -20.33 5.44 -11.53
C SER A 19 -19.51 4.21 -11.09
N ASP A 20 -18.79 3.57 -12.02
CA ASP A 20 -18.05 2.32 -11.75
C ASP A 20 -16.78 2.52 -10.91
N SER A 21 -16.07 3.65 -11.08
CA SER A 21 -14.87 3.92 -10.27
C SER A 21 -15.22 4.26 -8.81
N ARG A 22 -16.41 4.82 -8.57
CA ARG A 22 -16.89 5.16 -7.22
C ARG A 22 -17.28 3.89 -6.45
N SER A 23 -17.85 2.88 -7.10
CA SER A 23 -18.22 1.62 -6.44
C SER A 23 -16.98 0.83 -5.99
N GLY A 24 -15.96 0.71 -6.84
CA GLY A 24 -14.70 0.03 -6.52
C GLY A 24 -13.93 0.67 -5.35
N PHE A 25 -13.84 1.99 -5.32
CA PHE A 25 -13.21 2.71 -4.20
C PHE A 25 -13.95 2.50 -2.88
N GLN A 26 -15.28 2.56 -2.88
CA GLN A 26 -16.07 2.37 -1.66
C GLN A 26 -15.98 0.94 -1.13
N ALA A 27 -15.95 -0.05 -2.03
CA ALA A 27 -15.74 -1.45 -1.65
C ALA A 27 -14.36 -1.65 -1.00
N GLU A 28 -13.30 -1.12 -1.60
CA GLU A 28 -11.94 -1.21 -1.05
C GLU A 28 -11.79 -0.45 0.27
N ARG A 29 -12.41 0.74 0.39
CA ARG A 29 -12.42 1.49 1.65
C ARG A 29 -13.11 0.71 2.77
N THR A 30 -14.28 0.14 2.48
CA THR A 30 -15.03 -0.70 3.43
C THR A 30 -14.17 -1.88 3.89
N ARG A 31 -13.56 -2.62 2.94
CA ARG A 31 -12.67 -3.74 3.24
C ARG A 31 -11.53 -3.34 4.19
N ARG A 32 -10.88 -2.20 3.95
CA ARG A 32 -9.77 -1.72 4.81
C ARG A 32 -10.23 -1.34 6.21
N LEU A 33 -11.40 -0.72 6.33
CA LEU A 33 -11.97 -0.37 7.64
C LEU A 33 -12.36 -1.61 8.45
N SER A 34 -12.97 -2.62 7.82
CA SER A 34 -13.28 -3.89 8.47
C SER A 34 -12.03 -4.58 9.02
N ALA A 35 -10.95 -4.62 8.24
CA ALA A 35 -9.67 -5.19 8.71
C ALA A 35 -9.07 -4.41 9.91
N ILE A 36 -9.23 -3.08 9.94
CA ILE A 36 -8.82 -2.26 11.08
C ILE A 36 -9.65 -2.60 12.32
N ASP A 37 -10.96 -2.80 12.16
CA ASP A 37 -11.84 -3.12 13.28
C ASP A 37 -11.58 -4.53 13.83
N GLU A 38 -11.26 -5.51 12.98
CA GLU A 38 -10.80 -6.85 13.39
C GLU A 38 -9.50 -6.80 14.22
N LEU A 39 -8.55 -5.93 13.84
CA LEU A 39 -7.34 -5.73 14.64
C LEU A 39 -7.70 -5.18 16.03
N LYS A 40 -8.62 -4.22 16.13
CA LYS A 40 -9.06 -3.66 17.42
C LYS A 40 -9.77 -4.71 18.28
N THR A 41 -10.65 -5.53 17.71
CA THR A 41 -11.37 -6.57 18.48
C THR A 41 -10.45 -7.65 19.02
N THR A 42 -9.34 -7.91 18.34
CA THR A 42 -8.28 -8.82 18.81
C THR A 42 -7.27 -8.16 19.76
N GLY A 43 -7.50 -6.90 20.16
CA GLY A 43 -6.65 -6.16 21.10
C GLY A 43 -5.37 -5.58 20.49
N VAL A 44 -5.22 -5.65 19.16
CA VAL A 44 -4.06 -5.11 18.44
C VAL A 44 -4.32 -3.64 18.09
N ASN A 45 -3.41 -2.74 18.49
CA ASN A 45 -3.48 -1.33 18.06
C ASN A 45 -2.98 -1.19 16.60
N PRO A 46 -3.85 -0.83 15.63
CA PRO A 46 -3.46 -0.68 14.23
C PRO A 46 -2.56 0.54 13.97
N TYR A 47 -2.52 1.50 14.91
CA TYR A 47 -1.73 2.72 14.82
C TYR A 47 -0.84 2.88 16.07
N PRO A 48 0.20 2.03 16.22
CA PRO A 48 1.14 2.16 17.32
C PRO A 48 1.92 3.48 17.23
N TYR A 49 2.22 4.08 18.38
CA TYR A 49 2.93 5.36 18.44
C TYR A 49 4.41 5.25 18.01
N ARG A 50 5.00 4.07 18.19
CA ARG A 50 6.42 3.83 17.95
C ARG A 50 6.66 2.45 17.36
N PHE A 51 7.67 2.37 16.50
CA PHE A 51 8.26 1.14 16.01
C PHE A 51 9.79 1.28 16.15
N ASP A 52 10.41 0.37 16.88
CA ASP A 52 11.85 0.37 17.11
C ASP A 52 12.60 -0.24 15.92
N ARG A 53 12.76 0.60 14.89
CA ARG A 53 13.59 0.31 13.71
C ARG A 53 15.06 0.23 14.12
N THR A 54 15.79 -0.77 13.61
CA THR A 54 17.25 -0.84 13.73
C THR A 54 17.97 -0.18 12.55
N HIS A 55 17.45 -0.29 11.33
CA HIS A 55 18.04 0.29 10.12
C HIS A 55 16.97 0.85 9.18
N THR A 56 17.34 1.87 8.42
CA THR A 56 16.64 2.30 7.20
C THR A 56 16.91 1.34 6.06
N LEU A 57 16.07 1.36 5.02
CA LEU A 57 16.29 0.49 3.86
C LEU A 57 17.57 0.88 3.10
N GLY A 58 17.93 2.16 3.06
CA GLY A 58 19.18 2.65 2.47
C GLY A 58 20.42 2.12 3.18
N GLU A 59 20.46 2.21 4.51
CA GLU A 59 21.56 1.66 5.33
C GLU A 59 21.76 0.16 5.07
N LEU A 60 20.67 -0.61 4.94
CA LEU A 60 20.78 -2.03 4.60
C LEU A 60 21.33 -2.25 3.20
N ARG A 61 20.91 -1.47 2.20
CA ARG A 61 21.43 -1.61 0.84
C ARG A 61 22.92 -1.29 0.76
N GLU A 62 23.38 -0.29 1.50
CA GLU A 62 24.81 0.04 1.56
C GLU A 62 25.60 -1.04 2.30
N LYS A 63 25.13 -1.43 3.50
CA LYS A 63 25.79 -2.42 4.35
C LYS A 63 25.94 -3.78 3.67
N PHE A 64 24.90 -4.22 2.96
CA PHE A 64 24.87 -5.52 2.29
C PHE A 64 25.11 -5.43 0.77
N ALA A 65 25.59 -4.28 0.27
CA ALA A 65 26.00 -4.15 -1.14
C ALA A 65 27.04 -5.20 -1.59
N PRO A 66 28.02 -5.61 -0.75
CA PRO A 66 29.00 -6.64 -1.12
C PRO A 66 28.49 -8.08 -0.96
N LEU A 67 27.24 -8.29 -0.56
CA LEU A 67 26.70 -9.64 -0.35
C LEU A 67 26.43 -10.30 -1.71
N GLU A 68 27.15 -11.38 -1.98
CA GLU A 68 27.00 -12.14 -3.22
C GLU A 68 25.64 -12.86 -3.32
N PRO A 69 25.09 -13.05 -4.53
CA PRO A 69 23.85 -13.78 -4.72
C PRO A 69 23.90 -15.20 -4.14
N GLY A 70 22.89 -15.55 -3.35
CA GLY A 70 22.78 -16.86 -2.70
C GLY A 70 23.45 -16.94 -1.33
N ASN A 71 24.11 -15.87 -0.88
CA ASN A 71 24.65 -15.78 0.47
C ASN A 71 23.61 -15.20 1.42
N GLU A 72 23.62 -15.70 2.66
CA GLU A 72 22.76 -15.24 3.74
C GLU A 72 23.63 -14.79 4.92
N THR A 73 23.07 -13.93 5.77
CA THR A 73 23.72 -13.45 7.00
C THR A 73 22.87 -13.84 8.20
N GLU A 74 23.50 -14.08 9.34
CA GLU A 74 22.77 -14.35 10.60
C GLU A 74 22.25 -13.07 11.28
N GLU A 75 22.51 -11.90 10.70
CA GLU A 75 22.12 -10.63 11.29
C GLU A 75 20.60 -10.42 11.25
N SER A 76 20.01 -10.18 12.42
CA SER A 76 18.60 -9.83 12.56
C SER A 76 18.41 -8.31 12.59
N VAL A 77 17.53 -7.79 11.72
CA VAL A 77 17.24 -6.36 11.62
C VAL A 77 15.73 -6.09 11.66
N SER A 78 15.35 -4.92 12.16
CA SER A 78 13.96 -4.43 12.17
C SER A 78 13.84 -3.22 11.27
N VAL A 79 12.97 -3.30 10.26
CA VAL A 79 12.75 -2.25 9.25
C VAL A 79 11.29 -1.85 9.15
N ALA A 80 11.04 -0.65 8.64
CA ALA A 80 9.69 -0.16 8.37
C ALA A 80 9.65 0.61 7.05
N GLY A 81 8.54 0.45 6.33
CA GLY A 81 8.30 1.12 5.04
C GLY A 81 6.85 0.95 4.59
N ARG A 82 6.47 1.65 3.52
CA ARG A 82 5.18 1.47 2.85
C ARG A 82 5.24 0.23 1.97
N ILE A 83 4.25 -0.66 2.10
CA ILE A 83 4.06 -1.77 1.15
C ILE A 83 3.64 -1.19 -0.20
N MET A 84 4.46 -1.43 -1.21
CA MET A 84 4.22 -1.01 -2.59
C MET A 84 3.64 -2.13 -3.43
N LEU A 85 4.06 -3.36 -3.18
CA LEU A 85 3.60 -4.56 -3.87
C LEU A 85 3.52 -5.73 -2.89
N LYS A 86 2.47 -6.54 -2.98
CA LYS A 86 2.34 -7.81 -2.27
C LYS A 86 1.92 -8.89 -3.25
N ARG A 87 2.72 -9.95 -3.37
CA ARG A 87 2.41 -11.15 -4.18
C ARG A 87 2.28 -12.34 -3.26
N ASP A 88 1.14 -13.01 -3.30
CA ASP A 88 0.85 -14.19 -2.50
C ASP A 88 0.87 -15.43 -3.41
N GLN A 89 1.76 -16.38 -3.12
CA GLN A 89 1.99 -17.59 -3.93
C GLN A 89 1.92 -18.83 -3.04
N GLY A 90 0.76 -19.04 -2.41
CA GLY A 90 0.52 -20.20 -1.55
C GLY A 90 1.31 -20.10 -0.24
N LYS A 91 2.39 -20.89 -0.13
CA LYS A 91 3.27 -20.93 1.07
C LYS A 91 4.25 -19.76 1.14
N LEU A 92 4.45 -19.02 0.05
CA LEU A 92 5.42 -17.93 -0.02
C LEU A 92 4.71 -16.60 -0.30
N ILE A 93 5.14 -15.55 0.39
CA ILE A 93 4.70 -14.18 0.13
C ILE A 93 5.93 -13.33 -0.17
N PHE A 94 5.86 -12.57 -1.25
CA PHE A 94 6.84 -11.56 -1.59
C PHE A 94 6.23 -10.18 -1.40
N VAL A 95 6.92 -9.31 -0.66
CA VAL A 95 6.44 -7.96 -0.36
C VAL A 95 7.52 -6.95 -0.70
N THR A 96 7.22 -5.98 -1.55
CA THR A 96 8.13 -4.86 -1.79
C THR A 96 7.75 -3.72 -0.85
N ILE A 97 8.70 -3.29 -0.02
CA ILE A 97 8.54 -2.16 0.89
C ILE A 97 9.46 -1.01 0.47
N ARG A 98 8.96 0.22 0.62
CA ARG A 98 9.69 1.45 0.32
C ARG A 98 9.64 2.41 1.50
N ASP A 99 10.80 2.95 1.87
CA ASP A 99 10.90 4.06 2.81
C ASP A 99 11.42 5.32 2.07
N ARG A 100 11.87 6.34 2.81
CA ARG A 100 12.39 7.57 2.19
C ARG A 100 13.75 7.38 1.51
N SER A 101 14.48 6.32 1.86
CA SER A 101 15.87 6.08 1.49
C SER A 101 16.00 5.06 0.36
N ALA A 102 15.23 3.97 0.39
CA ALA A 102 15.31 2.92 -0.62
C ALA A 102 14.05 2.03 -0.69
N GLU A 103 14.13 1.01 -1.54
CA GLU A 103 13.15 -0.06 -1.68
C GLU A 103 13.84 -1.42 -1.52
N ILE A 104 13.20 -2.33 -0.79
CA ILE A 104 13.69 -3.70 -0.53
C ILE A 104 12.53 -4.70 -0.69
N GLN A 105 12.85 -5.89 -1.18
CA GLN A 105 11.90 -7.02 -1.24
C GLN A 105 12.05 -7.90 0.01
N LEU A 106 10.93 -8.16 0.67
CA LEU A 106 10.80 -9.14 1.75
C LEU A 106 10.36 -10.48 1.17
N PHE A 107 10.96 -11.54 1.68
CA PHE A 107 10.56 -12.92 1.46
C PHE A 107 9.97 -13.46 2.76
N VAL A 108 8.73 -13.95 2.72
CA VAL A 108 8.01 -14.46 3.88
C VAL A 108 7.50 -15.86 3.58
N SER A 109 7.90 -16.82 4.41
CA SER A 109 7.35 -18.18 4.38
C SER A 109 6.19 -18.29 5.37
N LYS A 110 5.03 -18.79 4.92
CA LYS A 110 3.90 -19.12 5.81
C LYS A 110 4.21 -20.47 6.47
N SER A 111 4.31 -20.46 7.80
CA SER A 111 4.35 -21.68 8.62
C SER A 111 2.98 -22.32 8.73
#